data_AF-A0A6M1R082-F1
#
_entry.id   AF-A0A6M1R082-F1
#
_cell.length_a   1.000
_cell.length_b   1.000
_cell.length_c   1.000
_cell.angle_alpha   90.00
_cell.angle_beta   90.00
_cell.angle_gamma   90.00
#
_symmetry.space_group_name_H-M   'P 1'
#
loop_
_entity.id
_entity.type
_entity.pdbx_description
1 polymer ?
#
loop_
_entity_poly.entity_id
_entity_poly.type
_entity_poly.pdbx_seq_one_letter_code
_entity_poly.pdbx_strand_id
1 'polypeptide(L)'
;MSTDTNKGFLATLLSLFDIRNVIGALLAVYGIILLLMGLFADPEVEKTGGPNANLWAGIILLVIGAAFIAWGVLRPVVPDAPGSHEEE
;
A
#
# COMPACT_ATOMS: atom_id res chain seq x y z
N MET A 1 -4.79 32.54 14.32
CA MET A 1 -4.27 31.95 13.07
C MET A 1 -4.17 30.43 13.27
N SER A 2 -5.18 29.72 12.77
CA SER A 2 -5.27 28.27 12.44
C SER A 2 -4.72 27.17 13.35
N THR A 3 -5.43 26.83 14.43
CA THR A 3 -5.38 25.48 15.03
C THR A 3 -6.21 24.46 14.23
N ASP A 4 -7.31 24.89 13.60
CA ASP A 4 -8.23 23.97 12.89
C ASP A 4 -7.68 23.49 11.55
N THR A 5 -6.94 24.34 10.81
CA THR A 5 -6.25 23.94 9.57
C THR A 5 -5.21 22.84 9.83
N ASN A 6 -4.47 22.92 10.95
CA ASN A 6 -3.50 21.89 11.30
C ASN A 6 -4.17 20.57 11.68
N LYS A 7 -5.29 20.60 12.42
CA LYS A 7 -6.03 19.36 12.77
C LYS A 7 -6.56 18.63 11.54
N GLY A 8 -7.14 19.35 10.58
CA GLY A 8 -7.62 18.75 9.32
C GLY A 8 -6.50 18.15 8.47
N PHE A 9 -5.35 18.83 8.41
CA PHE A 9 -4.17 18.30 7.73
C PHE A 9 -3.63 17.05 8.41
N LEU A 10 -3.51 17.05 9.74
CA LEU A 10 -3.03 15.88 10.48
C LEU A 10 -4.01 14.70 10.37
N ALA A 11 -5.32 14.94 10.43
CA ALA A 11 -6.32 13.89 10.22
C ALA A 11 -6.22 13.28 8.81
N THR A 12 -5.98 14.10 7.79
CA THR A 12 -5.76 13.63 6.41
C THR A 12 -4.49 12.79 6.31
N LEU A 13 -3.40 13.20 6.96
CA LEU A 13 -2.16 12.42 7.01
C LEU A 13 -2.35 11.09 7.73
N LEU A 14 -3.03 11.08 8.89
CA LEU A 14 -3.32 9.86 9.65
C LEU A 14 -4.18 8.88 8.86
N SER A 15 -5.16 9.39 8.10
CA SER A 15 -5.95 8.57 7.18
C SER A 15 -5.11 8.01 6.02
N LEU A 16 -4.10 8.75 5.54
CA LEU A 16 -3.21 8.29 4.47
C LEU A 16 -2.22 7.22 4.96
N PHE A 17 -1.81 7.30 6.24
CA PHE A 17 -0.95 6.33 6.93
C PHE A 17 -1.71 5.13 7.53
N ASP A 18 -2.93 4.85 7.05
CA ASP A 18 -3.61 3.59 7.33
C ASP A 18 -2.76 2.40 6.88
N ILE A 19 -2.73 1.34 7.69
CA ILE A 19 -1.98 0.11 7.42
C ILE A 19 -2.27 -0.47 6.03
N ARG A 20 -3.50 -0.31 5.51
CA ARG A 20 -3.90 -0.79 4.18
C ARG A 20 -3.17 -0.06 3.06
N ASN A 21 -3.04 1.26 3.18
CA ASN A 21 -2.31 2.07 2.21
C ASN A 21 -0.81 1.82 2.31
N VAL A 22 -0.27 1.65 3.52
CA VAL A 22 1.15 1.34 3.73
C VAL A 22 1.49 -0.02 3.12
N ILE A 23 0.74 -1.08 3.45
CA ILE A 23 0.94 -2.42 2.87
C ILE A 23 0.75 -2.37 1.35
N GLY A 24 -0.32 -1.74 0.87
CA GLY A 24 -0.61 -1.64 -0.55
C GLY A 24 0.48 -0.94 -1.35
N ALA A 25 1.04 0.17 -0.82
CA ALA A 25 2.14 0.89 -1.44
C ALA A 25 3.43 0.06 -1.45
N LEU A 26 3.77 -0.62 -0.35
CA LEU A 26 4.94 -1.50 -0.29
C LEU A 26 4.84 -2.64 -1.32
N LEU A 27 3.70 -3.33 -1.37
CA LEU A 27 3.45 -4.38 -2.35
C LEU A 27 3.52 -3.83 -3.78
N ALA A 28 2.97 -2.66 -4.05
CA ALA A 28 3.04 -2.03 -5.36
C ALA A 28 4.49 -1.69 -5.77
N VAL A 29 5.30 -1.12 -4.88
CA VAL A 29 6.71 -0.79 -5.15
C VAL A 29 7.50 -2.06 -5.45
N TYR A 30 7.40 -3.08 -4.61
CA TYR A 30 8.07 -4.36 -4.86
C TYR A 30 7.54 -5.05 -6.12
N GLY A 31 6.23 -4.98 -6.36
CA GLY A 31 5.60 -5.52 -7.56
C GLY A 31 6.14 -4.86 -8.84
N ILE A 32 6.31 -3.54 -8.84
CA ILE A 32 6.95 -2.81 -9.95
C ILE A 32 8.39 -3.26 -10.14
N ILE A 33 9.19 -3.35 -9.07
CA ILE A 33 10.58 -3.80 -9.15
C ILE A 33 10.65 -5.19 -9.78
N LEU A 34 9.85 -6.14 -9.29
CA LEU A 34 9.83 -7.52 -9.80
C LEU A 34 9.29 -7.61 -11.24
N LEU A 35 8.29 -6.80 -11.59
CA LEU A 35 7.79 -6.72 -12.96
C LEU A 35 8.89 -6.22 -13.91
N LEU A 36 9.61 -5.16 -13.53
CA LEU A 36 10.72 -4.63 -14.31
C LEU A 36 11.86 -5.66 -14.44
N MET A 37 12.22 -6.34 -13.35
CA MET A 37 13.17 -7.46 -13.41
C MET A 37 12.68 -8.59 -14.33
N GLY A 38 11.39 -8.92 -14.27
CA GLY A 38 10.79 -9.94 -15.12
C GLY A 38 10.76 -9.58 -16.61
N LEU A 39 10.66 -8.29 -16.94
CA LEU A 39 10.60 -7.79 -18.32
C LEU A 39 11.97 -7.51 -18.93
N PHE A 40 12.92 -7.02 -18.13
CA PHE A 40 14.18 -6.48 -18.64
C PHE A 40 15.43 -7.25 -18.20
N ALA A 41 15.36 -8.06 -17.15
CA ALA A 41 16.50 -8.88 -16.70
C ALA A 41 16.41 -10.30 -17.26
N ASP A 42 17.55 -11.00 -17.26
CA ASP A 42 17.61 -12.40 -17.67
C ASP A 42 16.82 -13.27 -16.68
N PRO A 43 15.89 -14.10 -17.16
CA PRO A 43 15.01 -14.87 -16.30
C PRO A 43 15.75 -16.09 -15.70
N GLU A 44 15.71 -16.25 -14.38
CA GLU A 44 16.30 -17.42 -13.68
C GLU A 44 15.43 -18.68 -13.79
N VAL A 45 15.05 -19.05 -15.01
CA VAL A 45 14.10 -20.15 -15.28
C VAL A 45 14.59 -21.54 -14.83
N GLU A 46 15.90 -21.71 -14.69
CA GLU A 46 16.51 -22.96 -14.19
C GLU A 46 16.12 -23.25 -12.74
N LYS A 47 15.95 -22.22 -11.91
CA LYS A 47 15.57 -22.37 -10.50
C LYS A 47 14.06 -22.55 -10.31
N THR A 48 13.27 -22.14 -11.29
CA THR A 48 11.80 -22.07 -11.21
C THR A 48 11.10 -23.16 -12.03
N GLY A 49 11.84 -23.93 -12.83
CA GLY A 49 11.29 -24.96 -13.69
C GLY A 49 10.61 -24.43 -14.95
N GLY A 50 11.02 -23.26 -15.45
CA GLY A 50 10.55 -22.69 -16.72
C GLY A 50 9.90 -21.29 -16.62
N PRO A 51 8.96 -21.04 -15.70
CA PRO A 51 8.30 -19.73 -15.59
C PRO A 51 9.22 -18.65 -15.02
N ASN A 52 9.14 -17.42 -15.53
CA ASN A 52 9.82 -16.28 -14.92
C ASN A 52 9.15 -15.90 -13.59
N ALA A 53 9.76 -16.29 -12.46
CA ALA A 53 9.21 -16.03 -11.14
C ALA A 53 9.09 -14.53 -10.81
N ASN A 54 10.04 -13.69 -11.25
CA ASN A 54 9.99 -12.25 -11.02
C ASN A 54 8.75 -11.65 -11.69
N LEU A 55 8.46 -12.05 -12.94
CA LEU A 55 7.30 -11.55 -13.66
C LEU A 55 5.98 -11.94 -12.98
N TRP A 56 5.81 -13.22 -12.65
CA TRP A 56 4.57 -13.70 -12.01
C TRP A 56 4.39 -13.14 -10.60
N ALA A 57 5.44 -13.13 -9.79
CA ALA A 57 5.40 -12.55 -8.46
C ALA A 57 5.10 -11.04 -8.54
N GLY A 58 5.74 -10.32 -9.46
CA GLY A 58 5.48 -8.89 -9.69
C GLY A 58 4.03 -8.60 -10.03
N ILE A 59 3.43 -9.35 -10.96
CA ILE A 59 2.02 -9.21 -11.33
C ILE A 59 1.10 -9.47 -10.14
N ILE A 60 1.32 -10.54 -9.38
CA ILE A 60 0.51 -10.89 -8.21
C ILE A 60 0.61 -9.77 -7.14
N LEU A 61 1.82 -9.29 -6.86
CA LEU A 61 2.05 -8.20 -5.92
C LEU A 61 1.33 -6.91 -6.34
N LEU A 62 1.35 -6.58 -7.64
CA LEU A 62 0.65 -5.43 -8.17
C LEU A 62 -0.87 -5.54 -8.02
N VAL A 63 -1.44 -6.72 -8.31
CA VAL A 63 -2.88 -6.96 -8.15
C VAL A 63 -3.30 -6.83 -6.69
N ILE A 64 -2.56 -7.46 -5.77
CA ILE A 64 -2.87 -7.39 -4.32
C ILE A 64 -2.66 -5.98 -3.79
N GLY A 65 -1.55 -5.32 -4.15
CA GLY A 65 -1.26 -3.94 -3.76
C GLY A 65 -2.34 -2.97 -4.22
N ALA A 66 -2.77 -3.08 -5.47
CA ALA A 66 -3.87 -2.28 -6.02
C ALA A 66 -5.20 -2.55 -5.28
N ALA A 67 -5.50 -3.80 -4.94
CA ALA A 67 -6.70 -4.14 -4.18
C ALA A 67 -6.66 -3.52 -2.76
N PHE A 68 -5.51 -3.53 -2.09
CA PHE A 68 -5.35 -2.90 -0.77
C PHE A 68 -5.52 -1.38 -0.82
N ILE A 69 -4.90 -0.73 -1.80
CA ILE A 69 -5.05 0.72 -2.01
C ILE A 69 -6.50 1.06 -2.34
N ALA A 70 -7.12 0.30 -3.26
CA ALA A 70 -8.53 0.50 -3.62
C ALA A 70 -9.44 0.33 -2.41
N TRP A 71 -9.20 -0.67 -1.55
CA TRP A 71 -9.94 -0.82 -0.30
C TRP A 71 -9.73 0.41 0.60
N GLY A 72 -8.50 0.82 0.85
CA GLY A 72 -8.18 1.98 1.70
C GLY A 72 -8.89 3.25 1.24
N VAL A 73 -8.92 3.49 -0.07
CA VAL A 73 -9.63 4.63 -0.70
C VAL A 73 -11.15 4.48 -0.59
N LEU A 74 -11.71 3.29 -0.82
CA LEU A 74 -13.16 3.05 -0.77
C LEU A 74 -13.72 3.03 0.67
N ARG A 75 -12.89 2.73 1.66
CA ARG A 75 -13.28 2.58 3.07
C ARG A 75 -12.27 3.30 3.97
N PRO A 76 -12.20 4.64 3.93
CA PRO A 76 -11.25 5.40 4.74
C PRO A 76 -11.52 5.21 6.23
N VAL A 77 -10.47 5.07 7.04
CA VAL A 77 -10.58 5.09 8.51
C VAL A 77 -10.56 6.54 8.96
N VAL A 78 -11.59 6.92 9.72
CA VAL A 78 -11.67 8.22 10.38
C VAL A 78 -11.11 8.04 11.78
N PRO A 79 -9.98 8.68 12.14
CA PRO A 79 -9.46 8.63 13.50
C PRO A 79 -10.47 9.26 14.47
N ASP A 80 -10.72 8.61 15.61
CA ASP A 80 -11.52 9.20 16.68
C ASP A 80 -10.87 10.48 17.20
N ALA A 81 -11.68 11.48 17.51
CA ALA A 81 -11.17 12.74 18.05
C ALA A 81 -10.50 12.49 19.41
N PRO A 82 -9.29 13.02 19.66
CA PRO A 82 -8.62 12.84 20.94
C PRO A 82 -9.45 13.49 22.07
N GLY A 83 -10.02 12.68 22.95
CA GLY A 83 -10.81 13.13 24.12
C GLY A 83 -12.07 12.30 24.45
N SER A 84 -12.46 11.33 23.63
CA SER A 84 -13.69 10.53 23.84
C SER A 84 -13.58 9.42 24.91
N HIS A 85 -12.51 9.40 25.72
CA HIS A 85 -12.28 8.38 26.76
C HIS A 85 -12.27 8.94 28.20
N GLU A 86 -12.82 10.14 28.44
CA GLU A 86 -12.85 10.75 29.78
C GLU A 86 -14.14 10.49 30.60
N GLU A 87 -15.07 9.65 30.14
CA GLU A 87 -16.29 9.35 30.91
C GLU A 87 -16.59 7.84 30.97
N GLU A 88 -15.96 7.12 31.92
CA GLU A 88 -16.56 6.00 32.70
C GLU A 88 -15.89 5.86 34.08
#